data_AF-A0A1J0P8D8-F1
#
_entry.id   AF-A0A1J0P8D8-F1
#
_cell.length_a   1.000
_cell.length_b   1.000
_cell.length_c   1.000
_cell.angle_alpha   90.00
_cell.angle_beta   90.00
_cell.angle_gamma   90.00
#
_symmetry.space_group_name_H-M   'P 1'
#
loop_
_entity.id
_entity.type
_entity.pdbx_description
1 polymer ?
#
loop_
_entity_poly.entity_id
_entity_poly.type
_entity_poly.pdbx_seq_one_letter_code
_entity_poly.pdbx_strand_id
1 'polypeptide(L)'
;MSWNPTGESIQGPAGPAGPAGPAGPPGPGGGSGSEPLQWLDFNDQASEPSAPADGLLRTYSAKLSGRMLLNQLGPSGLRTVLQPALFENNLWLVSPNQTTSLSAIGGAVTSVGTIGHPASTAPYGWMSSFATAATANVTAGTGGRDTIWTRGNGSGAAGFFYAARLGFPDASYDSGGPGVGTRLFCGLTNQVMSASVASDNPSGHYCGFFRRHSELGAQDGNWQFASKNNTLLQLQDTGLEFLPQRAIDFRVFAPPHTTEVFWSIADLTTGQIAEGSQTLKLPAGTIYMRAGFQLQTINAVARNIRMQRLYCESDR
;
A
#
# COMPACT_ATOMS: atom_id res chain seq x y z
N MET A 1 21.14 -37.29 -53.44
CA MET A 1 20.62 -38.54 -52.86
C MET A 1 19.50 -38.14 -51.91
N SER A 2 18.30 -38.65 -52.16
CA SER A 2 17.02 -38.18 -51.61
C SER A 2 16.84 -38.49 -50.13
N TRP A 3 16.11 -37.60 -49.47
CA TRP A 3 15.55 -37.70 -48.12
C TRP A 3 14.43 -38.74 -48.07
N ASN A 4 14.32 -39.54 -47.01
CA ASN A 4 13.06 -40.14 -46.56
C ASN A 4 13.04 -40.27 -45.02
N PRO A 5 11.93 -39.93 -44.33
CA PRO A 5 11.86 -39.63 -42.91
C PRO A 5 11.07 -40.69 -42.13
N THR A 6 11.67 -41.27 -41.10
CA THR A 6 10.92 -41.84 -39.97
C THR A 6 11.88 -41.87 -38.79
N GLY A 7 11.75 -40.88 -37.90
CA GLY A 7 12.50 -40.84 -36.65
C GLY A 7 11.96 -41.86 -35.65
N GLU A 8 12.22 -43.15 -35.90
CA GLU A 8 11.98 -44.18 -34.90
C GLU A 8 13.13 -44.17 -33.89
N SER A 9 12.86 -43.71 -32.67
CA SER A 9 13.78 -43.85 -31.55
C SER A 9 13.80 -45.32 -31.11
N ILE A 10 15.00 -45.90 -30.99
CA ILE A 10 15.22 -47.25 -30.48
C ILE A 10 14.69 -47.34 -29.05
N GLN A 11 13.59 -48.08 -28.83
CA GLN A 11 13.12 -48.44 -27.50
C GLN A 11 13.83 -49.71 -27.00
N GLY A 12 14.41 -49.65 -25.80
CA GLY A 12 14.91 -50.84 -25.09
C GLY A 12 13.76 -51.73 -24.58
N PRO A 13 14.02 -53.00 -24.25
CA PRO A 13 12.98 -53.92 -23.82
C PRO A 13 12.33 -53.51 -22.50
N ALA A 14 11.01 -53.67 -22.41
CA ALA A 14 10.25 -53.41 -21.18
C ALA A 14 10.55 -54.45 -20.09
N GLY A 15 10.84 -53.99 -18.87
CA GLY A 15 10.92 -54.83 -17.68
C GLY A 15 9.53 -55.29 -17.20
N PRO A 16 9.46 -56.37 -16.39
CA PRO A 16 8.19 -56.93 -15.94
C PRO A 16 7.42 -55.98 -15.00
N ALA A 17 6.10 -55.94 -15.18
CA ALA A 17 5.18 -55.09 -14.43
C ALA A 17 5.05 -55.54 -12.96
N GLY A 18 5.42 -54.66 -12.02
CA GLY A 18 5.05 -54.77 -10.62
C GLY A 18 3.61 -54.28 -10.36
N PRO A 19 3.04 -54.52 -9.16
CA PRO A 19 1.68 -54.09 -8.83
C PRO A 19 1.56 -52.56 -8.88
N ALA A 20 0.56 -52.06 -9.63
CA ALA A 20 0.31 -50.63 -9.79
C ALA A 20 -0.25 -50.03 -8.50
N GLY A 21 0.59 -49.25 -7.79
CA GLY A 21 0.10 -48.22 -6.88
C GLY A 21 -0.56 -47.08 -7.67
N PRO A 22 -1.30 -46.17 -7.01
CA PRO A 22 -1.81 -44.97 -7.67
C PRO A 22 -0.63 -44.23 -8.30
N ALA A 23 -0.75 -43.89 -9.59
CA ALA A 23 0.24 -43.08 -10.27
C ALA A 23 0.40 -41.76 -9.50
N GLY A 24 1.62 -41.47 -9.04
CA GLY A 24 1.96 -40.16 -8.50
C GLY A 24 1.69 -39.07 -9.55
N PRO A 25 1.56 -37.80 -9.14
CA PRO A 25 1.45 -36.70 -10.09
C PRO A 25 2.60 -36.78 -11.11
N PRO A 26 2.34 -36.59 -12.41
CA PRO A 26 3.39 -36.60 -13.42
C PRO A 26 4.50 -35.64 -13.01
N GLY A 27 5.72 -36.15 -12.89
CA GLY A 27 6.90 -35.30 -12.69
C GLY A 27 7.02 -34.31 -13.86
N PRO A 28 7.67 -33.15 -13.66
CA PRO A 28 7.86 -32.17 -14.72
C PRO A 28 8.57 -32.86 -15.90
N GLY A 29 7.86 -32.95 -17.03
CA GLY A 29 8.38 -33.55 -18.25
C GLY A 29 9.61 -32.76 -18.70
N GLY A 30 10.71 -33.46 -18.96
CA GLY A 30 11.87 -32.87 -19.60
C GLY A 30 11.55 -32.58 -21.06
N GLY A 31 11.09 -31.38 -21.37
CA GLY A 31 10.81 -30.97 -22.75
C GLY A 31 11.87 -30.05 -23.32
N SER A 32 12.29 -30.42 -24.53
CA SER A 32 13.03 -29.57 -25.46
C SER A 32 12.05 -28.65 -26.20
N GLY A 33 12.22 -27.33 -26.07
CA GLY A 33 11.57 -26.33 -26.92
C GLY A 33 10.24 -25.80 -26.39
N SER A 34 10.26 -24.54 -25.93
CA SER A 34 9.12 -23.71 -25.50
C SER A 34 8.04 -24.48 -24.74
N GLU A 35 8.32 -24.80 -23.47
CA GLU A 35 7.28 -25.24 -22.54
C GLU A 35 6.12 -24.22 -22.58
N PRO A 36 4.85 -24.66 -22.71
CA PRO A 36 3.72 -23.76 -22.60
C PRO A 36 3.73 -23.10 -21.22
N LEU A 37 3.23 -21.86 -21.13
CA LEU A 37 3.05 -21.20 -19.83
C LEU A 37 2.17 -22.11 -18.95
N GLN A 38 2.74 -22.55 -17.83
CA GLN A 38 2.02 -23.29 -16.80
C GLN A 38 1.65 -22.33 -15.68
N TRP A 39 0.45 -22.49 -15.11
CA TRP A 39 -0.03 -21.68 -14.00
C TRP A 39 -0.43 -22.56 -12.81
N LEU A 40 -0.35 -21.97 -11.62
CA LEU A 40 -0.85 -22.53 -10.38
C LEU A 40 -1.76 -21.49 -9.73
N ASP A 41 -3.04 -21.82 -9.62
CA ASP A 41 -4.01 -20.94 -8.97
C ASP A 41 -3.97 -21.15 -7.46
N PHE A 42 -3.75 -20.07 -6.72
CA PHE A 42 -3.86 -20.08 -5.26
C PHE A 42 -5.19 -19.46 -4.83
N ASN A 43 -5.93 -20.18 -3.98
CA ASN A 43 -7.13 -19.67 -3.35
C ASN A 43 -6.79 -18.72 -2.20
N ASP A 44 -7.61 -17.68 -2.03
CA ASP A 44 -7.56 -16.76 -0.89
C ASP A 44 -7.65 -17.52 0.44
N GLN A 45 -6.60 -17.43 1.27
CA GLN A 45 -6.60 -18.03 2.60
C GLN A 45 -7.39 -17.15 3.57
N ALA A 46 -8.49 -17.69 4.10
CA ALA A 46 -9.39 -16.99 5.02
C ALA A 46 -8.77 -16.67 6.39
N SER A 47 -7.66 -17.32 6.74
CA SER A 47 -6.93 -17.10 7.97
C SER A 47 -5.43 -17.34 7.77
N GLU A 48 -4.61 -16.69 8.58
CA GLU A 48 -3.17 -16.93 8.60
C GLU A 48 -2.89 -18.42 8.92
N PRO A 49 -2.13 -19.13 8.07
CA PRO A 49 -1.72 -20.50 8.38
C PRO A 49 -0.87 -20.57 9.64
N SER A 50 -0.92 -21.68 10.36
CA SER A 50 0.01 -21.93 11.46
C SER A 50 1.46 -21.96 10.98
N ALA A 51 2.40 -21.63 11.87
CA ALA A 51 3.82 -21.76 11.56
C ALA A 51 4.14 -23.21 11.11
N PRO A 52 4.82 -23.40 9.97
CA PRO A 52 5.25 -24.73 9.55
C PRO A 52 6.31 -25.29 10.51
N ALA A 53 6.47 -26.62 10.50
CA ALA A 53 7.52 -27.28 11.28
C ALA A 53 8.93 -26.85 10.81
N ASP A 54 9.93 -27.10 11.65
CA ASP A 54 11.32 -26.79 11.30
C ASP A 54 11.75 -27.47 9.98
N GLY A 55 12.57 -26.77 9.20
CA GLY A 55 12.97 -27.21 7.85
C GLY A 55 11.92 -27.05 6.75
N LEU A 56 10.73 -26.52 7.03
CA LEU A 56 9.67 -26.29 6.03
C LEU A 56 9.41 -24.79 5.79
N LEU A 57 9.18 -24.44 4.52
CA LEU A 57 8.68 -23.13 4.10
C LEU A 57 7.29 -23.31 3.50
N ARG A 58 6.32 -22.51 3.95
CA ARG A 58 4.96 -22.53 3.42
C ARG A 58 4.74 -21.33 2.50
N THR A 59 4.22 -21.57 1.30
CA THR A 59 3.76 -20.54 0.36
C THR A 59 2.25 -20.59 0.23
N TYR A 60 1.60 -19.42 0.22
CA TYR A 60 0.14 -19.33 0.10
C TYR A 60 -0.27 -17.94 -0.40
N SER A 61 -1.51 -17.79 -0.87
CA SER A 61 -2.06 -16.47 -1.20
C SER A 61 -3.08 -15.98 -0.18
N ALA A 62 -3.08 -14.69 0.10
CA ALA A 62 -4.14 -14.04 0.89
C ALA A 62 -4.41 -12.65 0.34
N LYS A 63 -5.65 -12.18 0.49
CA LYS A 63 -6.00 -10.80 0.19
C LYS A 63 -5.46 -9.86 1.25
N LEU A 64 -4.97 -8.71 0.80
CA LEU A 64 -4.64 -7.57 1.63
C LEU A 64 -5.24 -6.32 1.00
N SER A 65 -6.23 -5.69 1.66
CA SER A 65 -6.95 -4.56 1.06
C SER A 65 -7.53 -4.91 -0.33
N GLY A 66 -8.06 -6.12 -0.51
CA GLY A 66 -8.63 -6.59 -1.77
C GLY A 66 -7.62 -7.06 -2.83
N ARG A 67 -6.31 -6.84 -2.65
CA ARG A 67 -5.28 -7.34 -3.57
C ARG A 67 -4.82 -8.74 -3.19
N MET A 68 -4.81 -9.66 -4.14
CA MET A 68 -4.19 -10.99 -3.98
C MET A 68 -2.67 -10.86 -3.92
N LEU A 69 -2.04 -11.39 -2.87
CA LEU A 69 -0.60 -11.39 -2.69
C LEU A 69 -0.09 -12.80 -2.42
N LEU A 70 1.07 -13.13 -2.97
CA LEU A 70 1.79 -14.35 -2.62
C LEU A 70 2.62 -14.11 -1.36
N ASN A 71 2.45 -14.98 -0.39
CA ASN A 71 3.08 -14.92 0.92
C ASN A 71 3.96 -16.15 1.13
N GLN A 72 5.01 -15.97 1.92
CA GLN A 72 5.81 -17.04 2.49
C GLN A 72 5.80 -16.96 4.01
N LEU A 73 5.79 -18.13 4.66
CA LEU A 73 5.79 -18.29 6.10
C LEU A 73 6.81 -19.36 6.47
N GLY A 74 7.82 -18.98 7.25
CA GLY A 74 8.84 -19.90 7.77
C GLY A 74 8.50 -20.38 9.19
N PRO A 75 9.35 -21.24 9.79
CA PRO A 75 9.12 -21.80 11.13
C PRO A 75 9.02 -20.75 12.25
N SER A 76 9.49 -19.51 12.01
CA SER A 76 9.33 -18.37 12.93
C SER A 76 7.88 -17.89 13.07
N GLY A 77 6.98 -18.32 12.18
CA GLY A 77 5.60 -17.84 12.13
C GLY A 77 5.46 -16.39 11.63
N LEU A 78 6.53 -15.77 11.15
CA LEU A 78 6.49 -14.43 10.57
C LEU A 78 6.17 -14.51 9.07
N ARG A 79 5.02 -13.95 8.68
CA ARG A 79 4.60 -13.81 7.28
C ARG A 79 5.45 -12.77 6.56
N THR A 80 5.88 -13.11 5.35
CA THR A 80 6.51 -12.19 4.40
C THR A 80 5.76 -12.21 3.08
N VAL A 81 5.33 -11.03 2.61
CA VAL A 81 4.79 -10.87 1.25
C VAL A 81 5.95 -10.92 0.25
N LEU A 82 5.81 -11.70 -0.82
CA LEU A 82 6.79 -11.73 -1.90
C LEU A 82 6.64 -10.50 -2.80
N GLN A 83 7.77 -9.83 -3.07
CA GLN A 83 7.82 -8.62 -3.88
C GLN A 83 7.60 -8.97 -5.36
N PRO A 84 6.63 -8.34 -6.05
CA PRO A 84 6.49 -8.44 -7.51
C PRO A 84 7.74 -7.96 -8.25
N ALA A 85 7.94 -8.44 -9.47
CA ALA A 85 9.13 -8.16 -10.28
C ALA A 85 9.40 -6.64 -10.42
N LEU A 86 10.51 -6.17 -9.83
CA LEU A 86 10.89 -4.75 -9.81
C LEU A 86 11.19 -4.17 -11.20
N PHE A 87 11.46 -5.04 -12.19
CA PHE A 87 11.79 -4.63 -13.57
C PHE A 87 10.56 -4.51 -14.48
N GLU A 88 9.41 -5.05 -14.08
CA GLU A 88 8.17 -4.96 -14.86
C GLU A 88 7.20 -3.93 -14.29
N ASN A 89 7.02 -3.94 -12.96
CA ASN A 89 6.11 -3.02 -12.29
C ASN A 89 6.74 -1.64 -12.12
N ASN A 90 5.96 -0.59 -12.36
CA ASN A 90 6.34 0.73 -11.89
C ASN A 90 6.15 0.79 -10.38
N LEU A 91 7.20 1.17 -9.65
CA LEU A 91 7.18 1.22 -8.20
C LEU A 91 7.81 2.50 -7.69
N TRP A 92 7.37 2.90 -6.51
CA TRP A 92 7.98 3.97 -5.75
C TRP A 92 8.01 3.58 -4.29
N LEU A 93 9.20 3.60 -3.70
CA LEU A 93 9.43 3.27 -2.30
C LEU A 93 10.22 4.40 -1.66
N VAL A 94 9.73 4.91 -0.53
CA VAL A 94 10.41 5.90 0.30
C VAL A 94 10.60 5.33 1.70
N SER A 95 11.82 5.49 2.22
CA SER A 95 12.22 5.02 3.54
C SER A 95 13.07 6.06 4.30
N PRO A 96 13.08 5.98 5.64
CA PRO A 96 14.00 6.76 6.47
C PRO A 96 15.48 6.46 6.15
N ASN A 97 16.33 7.47 6.31
CA ASN A 97 17.78 7.30 6.36
C ASN A 97 18.37 7.94 7.64
N GLN A 98 19.66 8.26 7.69
CA GLN A 98 20.34 8.88 8.84
C GLN A 98 20.68 10.36 8.64
N THR A 99 20.24 10.98 7.55
CA THR A 99 20.62 12.33 7.14
C THR A 99 19.49 13.32 7.40
N THR A 100 19.40 14.42 6.66
CA THR A 100 18.28 15.36 6.69
C THR A 100 17.29 15.12 5.53
N SER A 101 17.37 13.95 4.89
CA SER A 101 16.61 13.59 3.69
C SER A 101 15.95 12.22 3.84
N LEU A 102 15.30 11.76 2.77
CA LEU A 102 14.71 10.42 2.68
C LEU A 102 15.41 9.63 1.59
N SER A 103 15.46 8.31 1.74
CA SER A 103 15.87 7.42 0.66
C SER A 103 14.66 7.10 -0.22
N ALA A 104 14.84 7.12 -1.53
CA ALA A 104 13.77 6.84 -2.47
C ALA A 104 14.25 6.00 -3.66
N ILE A 105 13.39 5.10 -4.13
CA ILE A 105 13.58 4.29 -5.33
C ILE A 105 12.36 4.53 -6.24
N GLY A 106 12.60 4.65 -7.55
CA GLY A 106 11.53 4.72 -8.56
C GLY A 106 10.84 6.08 -8.71
N GLY A 107 11.33 7.14 -8.06
CA GLY A 107 10.80 8.49 -8.23
C GLY A 107 11.37 9.51 -7.25
N ALA A 108 11.28 10.79 -7.60
CA ALA A 108 11.71 11.90 -6.75
C ALA A 108 10.70 12.18 -5.63
N VAL A 109 11.21 12.64 -4.48
CA VAL A 109 10.41 12.96 -3.30
C VAL A 109 10.46 14.46 -3.03
N THR A 110 9.33 15.02 -2.63
CA THR A 110 9.22 16.39 -2.10
C THR A 110 8.64 16.34 -0.70
N SER A 111 9.31 17.00 0.23
CA SER A 111 8.90 17.07 1.64
C SER A 111 8.74 18.52 2.08
N VAL A 112 7.89 18.74 3.06
CA VAL A 112 7.71 20.03 3.73
C VAL A 112 7.70 19.83 5.24
N GLY A 113 8.03 20.88 5.98
CA GLY A 113 8.31 20.80 7.41
C GLY A 113 9.75 20.36 7.69
N THR A 114 10.08 20.28 8.99
CA THR A 114 11.42 19.87 9.42
C THR A 114 11.51 18.37 9.50
N ILE A 115 12.43 17.77 8.74
CA ILE A 115 12.73 16.34 8.80
C ILE A 115 13.69 16.07 9.96
N GLY A 116 13.36 15.09 10.79
CA GLY A 116 14.22 14.59 11.86
C GLY A 116 14.14 13.07 11.99
N HIS A 117 15.13 12.47 12.62
CA HIS A 117 15.23 11.01 12.78
C HIS A 117 15.28 10.67 14.27
N PRO A 118 14.12 10.63 14.96
CA PRO A 118 14.06 10.35 16.39
C PRO A 118 14.56 8.93 16.69
N ALA A 119 15.05 8.72 17.91
CA ALA A 119 15.42 7.39 18.38
C ALA A 119 14.23 6.42 18.26
N SER A 120 14.54 5.18 17.90
CA SER A 120 13.55 4.11 17.80
C SER A 120 12.89 3.84 19.15
N THR A 121 11.58 3.62 19.14
CA THR A 121 10.79 3.24 20.33
C THR A 121 9.83 2.12 19.96
N ALA A 122 9.37 1.33 20.94
CA ALA A 122 8.48 0.19 20.69
C ALA A 122 7.28 0.46 19.76
N PRO A 123 6.50 1.56 19.89
CA PRO A 123 5.36 1.79 18.99
C PRO A 123 5.75 2.27 17.58
N TYR A 124 6.92 2.87 17.39
CA TYR A 124 7.28 3.51 16.12
C TYR A 124 8.40 2.80 15.36
N GLY A 125 9.22 1.97 16.02
CA GLY A 125 10.45 1.47 15.42
C GLY A 125 11.29 2.63 14.85
N TRP A 126 11.98 2.36 13.74
CA TRP A 126 12.76 3.37 13.02
C TRP A 126 11.88 4.15 12.03
N MET A 127 11.64 5.44 12.32
CA MET A 127 10.83 6.34 11.50
C MET A 127 11.51 7.70 11.31
N SER A 128 11.25 8.35 10.17
CA SER A 128 11.50 9.78 9.99
C SER A 128 10.32 10.60 10.48
N SER A 129 10.57 11.66 11.23
CA SER A 129 9.59 12.63 11.70
C SER A 129 9.56 13.85 10.79
N PHE A 130 8.36 14.39 10.56
CA PHE A 130 8.12 15.62 9.84
C PHE A 130 7.37 16.56 10.77
N ALA A 131 8.02 17.64 11.21
CA ALA A 131 7.45 18.59 12.14
C ALA A 131 6.93 19.84 11.42
N THR A 132 5.73 20.30 11.78
CA THR A 132 5.29 21.65 11.46
C THR A 132 6.00 22.67 12.35
N ALA A 133 6.08 23.92 11.89
CA ALA A 133 6.45 25.04 12.76
C ALA A 133 5.32 25.35 13.76
N ALA A 134 5.63 26.05 14.85
CA ALA A 134 4.64 26.56 15.80
C ALA A 134 3.90 27.78 15.21
N THR A 135 3.23 27.57 14.08
CA THR A 135 2.50 28.59 13.32
C THR A 135 1.23 27.96 12.76
N ALA A 136 0.15 28.74 12.74
CA ALA A 136 -1.14 28.31 12.20
C ALA A 136 -1.05 28.01 10.70
N ASN A 137 -1.84 27.03 10.25
CA ASN A 137 -1.98 26.60 8.86
C ASN A 137 -0.69 26.11 8.18
N VAL A 138 0.33 25.72 8.95
CA VAL A 138 1.57 25.15 8.42
C VAL A 138 1.44 23.65 8.23
N THR A 139 2.10 23.14 7.18
CA THR A 139 2.02 21.74 6.80
C THR A 139 3.35 21.02 6.93
N ALA A 140 3.31 19.72 7.22
CA ALA A 140 4.47 18.83 7.26
C ALA A 140 4.11 17.48 6.63
N GLY A 141 5.06 16.86 5.93
CA GLY A 141 4.84 15.56 5.29
C GLY A 141 5.69 15.39 4.04
N THR A 142 5.36 14.37 3.25
CA THR A 142 6.12 14.01 2.06
C THR A 142 5.28 13.29 1.01
N GLY A 143 5.70 13.39 -0.25
CA GLY A 143 5.11 12.63 -1.34
C GLY A 143 5.92 12.69 -2.62
N GLY A 144 5.40 12.03 -3.65
CA GLY A 144 6.00 12.03 -4.98
C GLY A 144 5.97 13.41 -5.62
N ARG A 145 7.07 13.78 -6.29
CA ARG A 145 7.10 15.00 -7.11
C ARG A 145 6.19 14.89 -8.32
N ASP A 146 6.12 13.70 -8.90
CA ASP A 146 5.48 13.43 -10.18
C ASP A 146 4.12 12.75 -10.00
N THR A 147 3.17 13.09 -10.88
CA THR A 147 1.87 12.42 -10.96
C THR A 147 1.97 11.28 -11.96
N ILE A 148 2.15 10.06 -11.45
CA ILE A 148 2.40 8.86 -12.27
C ILE A 148 1.42 7.72 -11.99
N TRP A 149 0.53 7.88 -11.01
CA TRP A 149 -0.45 6.86 -10.60
C TRP A 149 -1.83 7.20 -11.13
N THR A 150 -2.49 6.26 -11.77
CA THR A 150 -3.86 6.46 -12.26
C THR A 150 -4.68 5.19 -12.06
N ARG A 151 -6.00 5.34 -11.96
CA ARG A 151 -6.89 4.15 -11.99
C ARG A 151 -6.94 3.54 -13.40
N GLY A 152 -6.66 4.33 -14.43
CA GLY A 152 -6.64 3.92 -15.84
C GLY A 152 -8.02 3.91 -16.51
N ASN A 153 -8.05 4.09 -17.84
CA ASN A 153 -9.29 4.05 -18.65
C ASN A 153 -9.14 3.39 -20.05
N GLY A 154 -8.20 2.45 -20.24
CA GLY A 154 -8.20 1.58 -21.43
C GLY A 154 -6.85 1.16 -22.04
N SER A 155 -5.70 1.74 -21.64
CA SER A 155 -4.37 1.27 -22.09
C SER A 155 -3.21 1.83 -21.26
N GLY A 156 -2.18 1.01 -21.00
CA GLY A 156 -0.96 1.39 -20.25
C GLY A 156 -1.11 1.29 -18.73
N ALA A 157 -0.06 1.66 -17.99
CA ALA A 157 0.02 1.52 -16.54
C ALA A 157 -1.23 2.06 -15.85
N ALA A 158 -1.95 1.16 -15.18
CA ALA A 158 -3.27 1.39 -14.65
C ALA A 158 -3.44 0.66 -13.32
N GLY A 159 -4.30 1.22 -12.49
CA GLY A 159 -4.44 0.75 -11.12
C GLY A 159 -3.22 1.12 -10.28
N PHE A 160 -3.35 0.94 -8.98
CA PHE A 160 -2.26 1.14 -8.06
C PHE A 160 -2.48 0.38 -6.75
N PHE A 161 -1.38 0.05 -6.09
CA PHE A 161 -1.37 -0.36 -4.70
C PHE A 161 -0.50 0.61 -3.90
N TYR A 162 -1.15 1.40 -3.06
CA TYR A 162 -0.53 2.32 -2.11
C TYR A 162 -0.45 1.69 -0.74
N ALA A 163 0.69 1.81 -0.07
CA ALA A 163 0.87 1.44 1.32
C ALA A 163 1.75 2.45 2.06
N ALA A 164 1.32 2.89 3.24
CA ALA A 164 2.12 3.72 4.11
C ALA A 164 2.03 3.25 5.55
N ARG A 165 3.12 3.42 6.30
CA ARG A 165 3.13 3.23 7.76
C ARG A 165 3.50 4.53 8.42
N LEU A 166 2.53 5.12 9.11
CA LEU A 166 2.68 6.43 9.72
C LEU A 166 2.53 6.36 11.24
N GLY A 167 3.25 7.22 11.94
CA GLY A 167 3.18 7.36 13.40
C GLY A 167 2.65 8.73 13.79
N PHE A 168 1.84 8.76 14.83
CA PHE A 168 1.19 9.97 15.34
C PHE A 168 1.63 10.25 16.80
N PRO A 169 2.86 10.77 17.04
CA PRO A 169 3.44 10.82 18.38
C PRO A 169 2.83 11.85 19.35
N ASP A 170 2.29 12.96 18.86
CA ASP A 170 1.93 14.10 19.71
C ASP A 170 0.53 13.98 20.31
N ALA A 171 0.33 14.34 21.58
CA ALA A 171 -1.01 14.30 22.19
C ALA A 171 -1.95 15.39 21.67
N SER A 172 -1.41 16.42 21.01
CA SER A 172 -2.12 17.67 20.72
C SER A 172 -2.81 17.71 19.35
N TYR A 173 -2.91 16.60 18.60
CA TYR A 173 -3.59 16.59 17.29
C TYR A 173 -5.00 17.16 17.37
N ASP A 174 -5.65 16.87 18.49
CA ASP A 174 -6.90 17.48 18.91
C ASP A 174 -6.55 18.47 20.00
N SER A 175 -7.11 19.67 19.91
CA SER A 175 -6.94 20.68 20.93
C SER A 175 -8.27 21.35 21.17
N GLY A 176 -8.47 21.91 22.36
CA GLY A 176 -9.66 22.67 22.73
C GLY A 176 -9.61 24.09 22.17
N GLY A 177 -10.69 24.58 21.54
CA GLY A 177 -10.90 25.97 21.16
C GLY A 177 -11.27 26.19 19.68
N PRO A 178 -12.05 27.24 19.36
CA PRO A 178 -12.34 27.61 17.99
C PRO A 178 -11.07 27.77 17.13
N GLY A 179 -11.02 27.11 15.97
CA GLY A 179 -9.90 27.26 15.04
C GLY A 179 -8.62 26.50 15.45
N VAL A 180 -8.75 25.38 16.16
CA VAL A 180 -7.62 24.52 16.51
C VAL A 180 -7.79 23.11 15.96
N GLY A 181 -6.70 22.34 15.97
CA GLY A 181 -6.67 20.94 15.57
C GLY A 181 -5.75 20.66 14.38
N THR A 182 -6.07 19.62 13.62
CA THR A 182 -5.24 19.13 12.52
C THR A 182 -6.06 18.61 11.34
N ARG A 183 -5.44 18.66 10.15
CA ARG A 183 -5.90 17.89 8.99
C ARG A 183 -4.80 16.92 8.59
N LEU A 184 -5.19 15.67 8.36
CA LEU A 184 -4.30 14.57 8.07
C LEU A 184 -4.78 13.86 6.81
N PHE A 185 -3.91 13.72 5.82
CA PHE A 185 -4.18 12.99 4.59
C PHE A 185 -3.10 11.94 4.33
N CYS A 186 -3.49 10.75 3.87
CA CYS A 186 -2.59 9.66 3.49
C CYS A 186 -3.19 8.91 2.29
N GLY A 187 -2.57 9.02 1.12
CA GLY A 187 -3.10 8.41 -0.11
C GLY A 187 -2.59 9.10 -1.38
N LEU A 188 -3.47 9.24 -2.36
CA LEU A 188 -3.13 9.78 -3.68
C LEU A 188 -3.92 11.06 -3.97
N THR A 189 -3.27 12.05 -4.58
CA THR A 189 -3.92 13.31 -5.03
C THR A 189 -3.32 13.79 -6.35
N ASN A 190 -4.10 14.48 -7.18
CA ASN A 190 -3.59 15.14 -8.38
C ASN A 190 -2.97 16.52 -8.10
N GLN A 191 -3.17 17.06 -6.90
CA GLN A 191 -2.58 18.32 -6.45
C GLN A 191 -1.19 18.09 -5.86
N VAL A 192 -0.47 19.17 -5.54
CA VAL A 192 0.69 19.09 -4.64
C VAL A 192 0.27 18.55 -3.27
N MET A 193 1.14 17.77 -2.61
CA MET A 193 0.77 17.09 -1.36
C MET A 193 0.31 18.04 -0.25
N SER A 194 0.90 19.22 -0.12
CA SER A 194 0.46 20.21 0.88
C SER A 194 -0.98 20.68 0.68
N ALA A 195 -1.49 20.65 -0.56
CA ALA A 195 -2.86 21.06 -0.85
C ALA A 195 -3.90 20.04 -0.38
N SER A 196 -3.54 18.77 -0.16
CA SER A 196 -4.48 17.72 0.27
C SER A 196 -5.00 17.91 1.71
N VAL A 197 -4.45 18.85 2.45
CA VAL A 197 -4.87 19.21 3.81
C VAL A 197 -5.19 20.70 3.93
N ALA A 198 -5.27 21.46 2.83
CA ALA A 198 -5.45 22.91 2.89
C ALA A 198 -6.85 23.36 3.37
N SER A 199 -7.84 22.47 3.33
CA SER A 199 -9.20 22.70 3.85
C SER A 199 -9.85 21.37 4.24
N ASP A 200 -11.06 21.42 4.82
CA ASP A 200 -11.86 20.23 5.13
C ASP A 200 -12.45 19.56 3.86
N ASN A 201 -12.35 20.23 2.71
CA ASN A 201 -12.75 19.73 1.40
C ASN A 201 -11.80 20.23 0.30
N PRO A 202 -10.53 19.77 0.28
CA PRO A 202 -9.52 20.22 -0.66
C PRO A 202 -9.95 20.10 -2.12
N SER A 203 -9.43 20.96 -3.00
CA SER A 203 -9.65 20.85 -4.45
C SER A 203 -8.89 19.66 -5.05
N GLY A 204 -9.31 19.21 -6.23
CA GLY A 204 -8.63 18.17 -6.98
C GLY A 204 -9.22 16.76 -6.84
N HIS A 205 -8.62 15.85 -7.59
CA HIS A 205 -8.93 14.42 -7.54
C HIS A 205 -8.06 13.76 -6.48
N TYR A 206 -8.66 12.98 -5.58
CA TYR A 206 -7.91 12.21 -4.60
C TYR A 206 -8.68 11.00 -4.09
N CYS A 207 -7.91 10.03 -3.59
CA CYS A 207 -8.44 8.94 -2.78
C CYS A 207 -7.41 8.56 -1.72
N GLY A 208 -7.86 8.32 -0.50
CA GLY A 208 -6.99 8.01 0.62
C GLY A 208 -7.67 8.21 1.96
N PHE A 209 -6.92 7.99 3.03
CA PHE A 209 -7.39 8.23 4.38
C PHE A 209 -7.29 9.71 4.69
N PHE A 210 -8.37 10.25 5.24
CA PHE A 210 -8.48 11.64 5.60
C PHE A 210 -9.06 11.75 7.00
N ARG A 211 -8.48 12.62 7.81
CA ARG A 211 -8.97 12.93 9.14
C ARG A 211 -8.91 14.42 9.36
N ARG A 212 -10.07 15.02 9.57
CA ARG A 212 -10.22 16.47 9.73
C ARG A 212 -10.65 16.73 11.16
N HIS A 213 -9.88 17.54 11.83
CA HIS A 213 -10.22 18.03 13.15
C HIS A 213 -9.97 19.54 13.16
N SER A 214 -11.03 20.29 12.93
CA SER A 214 -11.09 21.72 13.12
C SER A 214 -12.36 22.03 13.91
N GLU A 215 -12.25 22.60 15.11
CA GLU A 215 -13.41 22.68 16.01
C GLU A 215 -14.61 23.47 15.44
N LEU A 216 -14.36 24.41 14.52
CA LEU A 216 -15.42 25.17 13.83
C LEU A 216 -15.86 24.54 12.50
N GLY A 217 -15.33 23.37 12.15
CA GLY A 217 -15.59 22.65 10.91
C GLY A 217 -15.82 21.17 11.17
N ALA A 218 -15.08 20.30 10.48
CA ALA A 218 -15.16 18.86 10.69
C ALA A 218 -14.40 18.42 11.96
N GLN A 219 -15.01 17.55 12.76
CA GLN A 219 -14.44 16.96 13.97
C GLN A 219 -14.47 15.43 13.88
N ASP A 220 -13.75 14.88 12.91
CA ASP A 220 -13.71 13.45 12.67
C ASP A 220 -12.99 12.74 13.84
N GLY A 221 -13.75 11.99 14.66
CA GLY A 221 -13.22 11.14 15.72
C GLY A 221 -12.56 9.86 15.18
N ASN A 222 -13.09 9.34 14.07
CA ASN A 222 -12.54 8.19 13.36
C ASN A 222 -11.82 8.61 12.09
N TRP A 223 -10.90 7.75 11.62
CA TRP A 223 -10.36 7.86 10.27
C TRP A 223 -11.47 7.71 9.24
N GLN A 224 -11.46 8.58 8.23
CA GLN A 224 -12.36 8.48 7.09
C GLN A 224 -11.57 7.97 5.89
N PHE A 225 -12.18 7.11 5.07
CA PHE A 225 -11.72 6.92 3.70
C PHE A 225 -12.40 7.96 2.80
N ALA A 226 -11.59 8.81 2.17
CA ALA A 226 -12.04 9.88 1.30
C ALA A 226 -11.83 9.51 -0.17
N SER A 227 -12.80 9.85 -1.01
CA SER A 227 -12.65 9.86 -2.46
C SER A 227 -13.29 11.10 -3.07
N LYS A 228 -12.64 11.68 -4.07
CA LYS A 228 -13.12 12.90 -4.73
C LYS A 228 -12.84 12.91 -6.22
N ASN A 229 -13.85 13.32 -6.99
CA ASN A 229 -13.81 13.45 -8.43
C ASN A 229 -13.58 14.91 -8.88
N ASN A 230 -12.76 15.66 -8.14
CA ASN A 230 -12.57 17.12 -8.21
C ASN A 230 -13.78 17.96 -7.76
N THR A 231 -15.00 17.47 -7.95
CA THR A 231 -16.21 18.24 -7.62
C THR A 231 -16.80 17.84 -6.28
N LEU A 232 -17.13 16.55 -6.12
CA LEU A 232 -17.84 16.04 -4.96
C LEU A 232 -16.92 15.17 -4.11
N LEU A 233 -16.86 15.46 -2.82
CA LEU A 233 -16.17 14.66 -1.81
C LEU A 233 -17.13 13.60 -1.26
N GLN A 234 -16.71 12.35 -1.29
CA GLN A 234 -17.31 11.26 -0.53
C GLN A 234 -16.41 10.89 0.63
N LEU A 235 -16.98 10.81 1.83
CA LEU A 235 -16.33 10.28 3.02
C LEU A 235 -17.04 9.00 3.45
N GLN A 236 -16.26 8.06 3.96
CA GLN A 236 -16.72 6.81 4.53
C GLN A 236 -15.99 6.60 5.85
N ASP A 237 -16.73 6.50 6.94
CA ASP A 237 -16.13 6.17 8.24
C ASP A 237 -15.53 4.76 8.18
N THR A 238 -14.26 4.63 8.57
CA THR A 238 -13.58 3.34 8.63
C THR A 238 -13.92 2.54 9.88
N GLY A 239 -14.48 3.18 10.91
CA GLY A 239 -14.69 2.62 12.24
C GLY A 239 -13.44 2.57 13.11
N LEU A 240 -12.25 2.94 12.58
CA LEU A 240 -11.02 3.01 13.36
C LEU A 240 -10.86 4.41 13.97
N GLU A 241 -10.88 4.48 15.30
CA GLU A 241 -10.69 5.73 16.05
C GLU A 241 -9.31 6.34 15.78
N PHE A 242 -9.25 7.67 15.64
CA PHE A 242 -7.97 8.37 15.68
C PHE A 242 -7.55 8.55 17.14
N LEU A 243 -6.47 7.87 17.52
CA LEU A 243 -5.83 8.07 18.82
C LEU A 243 -4.40 8.60 18.62
N PRO A 244 -3.97 9.59 19.43
CA PRO A 244 -2.57 9.91 19.57
C PRO A 244 -1.75 8.71 20.03
N GLN A 245 -0.46 8.82 19.81
CA GLN A 245 0.54 7.84 20.19
C GLN A 245 0.36 6.45 19.53
N ARG A 246 -0.05 6.44 18.26
CA ARG A 246 -0.30 5.21 17.47
C ARG A 246 0.56 5.14 16.23
N ALA A 247 0.91 3.92 15.83
CA ALA A 247 1.45 3.62 14.51
C ALA A 247 0.41 2.87 13.69
N ILE A 248 0.12 3.37 12.50
CA ILE A 248 -0.99 2.90 11.66
C ILE A 248 -0.45 2.54 10.28
N ASP A 249 -0.82 1.36 9.80
CA ASP A 249 -0.66 0.97 8.41
C ASP A 249 -1.91 1.38 7.62
N PHE A 250 -1.69 2.08 6.51
CA PHE A 250 -2.70 2.50 5.55
C PHE A 250 -2.45 1.81 4.23
N ARG A 251 -3.49 1.25 3.61
CA ARG A 251 -3.40 0.60 2.30
C ARG A 251 -4.59 0.99 1.44
N VAL A 252 -4.31 1.24 0.16
CA VAL A 252 -5.33 1.55 -0.85
C VAL A 252 -4.99 0.80 -2.12
N PHE A 253 -5.97 0.12 -2.69
CA PHE A 253 -5.81 -0.65 -3.90
C PHE A 253 -6.89 -0.28 -4.91
N ALA A 254 -6.48 0.05 -6.13
CA ALA A 254 -7.36 0.16 -7.26
C ALA A 254 -6.88 -0.83 -8.33
N PRO A 255 -7.66 -1.86 -8.67
CA PRO A 255 -7.37 -2.67 -9.85
C PRO A 255 -7.32 -1.79 -11.12
N PRO A 256 -6.58 -2.21 -12.16
CA PRO A 256 -6.60 -1.54 -13.45
C PRO A 256 -8.04 -1.35 -13.98
N HIS A 257 -8.37 -0.13 -14.42
CA HIS A 257 -9.66 0.22 -15.07
C HIS A 257 -10.91 -0.02 -14.21
N THR A 258 -10.72 -0.21 -12.90
CA THR A 258 -11.81 -0.48 -11.97
C THR A 258 -12.80 0.68 -11.86
N THR A 259 -13.99 0.43 -11.31
CA THR A 259 -14.91 1.45 -10.77
C THR A 259 -15.00 1.41 -9.25
N GLU A 260 -14.07 0.69 -8.61
CA GLU A 260 -14.03 0.45 -7.17
C GLU A 260 -12.60 0.56 -6.64
N VAL A 261 -12.43 1.25 -5.51
CA VAL A 261 -11.16 1.34 -4.78
C VAL A 261 -11.33 0.67 -3.43
N PHE A 262 -10.44 -0.26 -3.12
CA PHE A 262 -10.37 -0.99 -1.86
C PHE A 262 -9.42 -0.30 -0.91
N TRP A 263 -9.66 -0.43 0.38
CA TRP A 263 -8.82 0.15 1.42
C TRP A 263 -8.72 -0.77 2.63
N SER A 264 -7.60 -0.68 3.34
CA SER A 264 -7.46 -1.22 4.69
C SER A 264 -6.64 -0.30 5.58
N ILE A 265 -7.01 -0.26 6.85
CA ILE A 265 -6.34 0.51 7.89
C ILE A 265 -6.14 -0.39 9.10
N ALA A 266 -4.94 -0.35 9.68
CA ALA A 266 -4.60 -1.18 10.83
C ALA A 266 -3.79 -0.38 11.86
N ASP A 267 -4.28 -0.32 13.09
CA ASP A 267 -3.52 0.18 14.23
C ASP A 267 -2.61 -0.93 14.74
N LEU A 268 -1.31 -0.75 14.58
CA LEU A 268 -0.29 -1.71 14.96
C LEU A 268 -0.09 -1.78 16.47
N THR A 269 -0.59 -0.79 17.19
CA THR A 269 -0.50 -0.70 18.66
C THR A 269 -1.57 -1.56 19.33
N THR A 270 -2.78 -1.57 18.77
CA THR A 270 -3.94 -2.29 19.32
C THR A 270 -4.25 -3.58 18.56
N GLY A 271 -3.75 -3.73 17.33
CA GLY A 271 -4.05 -4.85 16.44
C GLY A 271 -5.40 -4.73 15.74
N GLN A 272 -6.13 -3.62 15.91
CA GLN A 272 -7.40 -3.40 15.21
C GLN A 272 -7.17 -3.20 13.71
N ILE A 273 -8.02 -3.81 12.90
CA ILE A 273 -7.98 -3.75 11.44
C ILE A 273 -9.40 -3.45 10.94
N ALA A 274 -9.52 -2.52 10.00
CA ALA A 274 -10.73 -2.28 9.24
C ALA A 274 -10.42 -2.31 7.73
N GLU A 275 -11.37 -2.83 6.96
CA GLU A 275 -11.28 -2.93 5.50
C GLU A 275 -12.61 -2.51 4.87
N GLY A 276 -12.55 -2.05 3.63
CA GLY A 276 -13.74 -1.72 2.87
C GLY A 276 -13.42 -1.32 1.44
N SER A 277 -14.45 -0.83 0.75
CA SER A 277 -14.32 -0.32 -0.60
C SER A 277 -15.19 0.91 -0.83
N GLN A 278 -14.89 1.63 -1.91
CA GLN A 278 -15.58 2.84 -2.32
C GLN A 278 -15.81 2.83 -3.84
N THR A 279 -17.03 3.15 -4.25
CA THR A 279 -17.46 3.20 -5.66
C THR A 279 -17.95 4.59 -6.07
N LEU A 280 -18.20 5.46 -5.10
CA LEU A 280 -18.75 6.79 -5.32
C LEU A 280 -17.63 7.83 -5.43
N LYS A 281 -17.83 8.80 -6.33
CA LYS A 281 -17.01 10.01 -6.47
C LYS A 281 -15.50 9.76 -6.57
N LEU A 282 -15.11 8.62 -7.14
CA LEU A 282 -13.71 8.27 -7.33
C LEU A 282 -12.98 9.29 -8.22
N PRO A 283 -11.65 9.45 -8.06
CA PRO A 283 -10.80 10.11 -9.04
C PRO A 283 -11.13 9.65 -10.46
N ALA A 284 -11.16 10.55 -11.43
CA ALA A 284 -11.44 10.15 -12.80
C ALA A 284 -10.34 9.21 -13.32
N GLY A 285 -10.72 8.18 -14.09
CA GLY A 285 -9.80 7.12 -14.52
C GLY A 285 -8.64 7.58 -15.40
N THR A 286 -8.72 8.78 -15.97
CA THR A 286 -7.67 9.40 -16.80
C THR A 286 -6.78 10.36 -16.03
N ILE A 287 -7.04 10.59 -14.74
CA ILE A 287 -6.30 11.56 -13.94
C ILE A 287 -5.12 10.86 -13.28
N TYR A 288 -3.94 11.44 -13.49
CA TYR A 288 -2.73 11.04 -12.80
C TYR A 288 -2.64 11.75 -11.45
N MET A 289 -2.18 10.99 -10.46
CA MET A 289 -2.03 11.40 -9.07
C MET A 289 -0.63 11.06 -8.59
N ARG A 290 -0.22 11.73 -7.51
CA ARG A 290 1.00 11.44 -6.74
C ARG A 290 0.60 10.79 -5.43
N ALA A 291 1.44 9.91 -4.93
CA ALA A 291 1.26 9.24 -3.63
C ALA A 291 2.00 10.01 -2.52
N GLY A 292 1.43 10.03 -1.32
CA GLY A 292 2.08 10.62 -0.16
C GLY A 292 1.17 10.77 1.05
N PHE A 293 1.68 11.47 2.06
CA PHE A 293 0.89 11.88 3.21
C PHE A 293 1.21 13.32 3.60
N GLN A 294 0.29 13.94 4.32
CA GLN A 294 0.43 15.31 4.79
C GLN A 294 -0.32 15.54 6.10
N LEU A 295 0.27 16.38 6.94
CA LEU A 295 -0.32 16.97 8.13
C LEU A 295 -0.40 18.49 7.93
N GLN A 296 -1.50 19.11 8.35
CA GLN A 296 -1.59 20.55 8.60
C GLN A 296 -1.96 20.79 10.06
N THR A 297 -1.29 21.74 10.71
CA THR A 297 -1.72 22.29 12.00
C THR A 297 -2.63 23.49 11.77
N ILE A 298 -3.82 23.50 12.38
CA ILE A 298 -4.76 24.62 12.22
C ILE A 298 -4.33 25.79 13.10
N ASN A 299 -3.96 25.50 14.35
CA ASN A 299 -3.45 26.47 15.31
C ASN A 299 -1.91 26.48 15.39
N ALA A 300 -1.36 27.50 16.07
CA ALA A 300 0.07 27.71 16.30
C ALA A 300 0.67 26.73 17.32
N VAL A 301 0.49 25.43 17.08
CA VAL A 301 1.08 24.33 17.86
C VAL A 301 1.83 23.45 16.89
N ALA A 302 3.15 23.32 17.09
CA ALA A 302 3.97 22.42 16.30
C ALA A 302 3.54 20.98 16.55
N ARG A 303 3.42 20.20 15.47
CA ARG A 303 3.05 18.79 15.52
C ARG A 303 3.87 17.99 14.52
N ASN A 304 4.00 16.71 14.80
CA ASN A 304 4.78 15.78 14.05
C ASN A 304 3.88 14.79 13.33
N ILE A 305 4.34 14.27 12.22
CA ILE A 305 3.87 13.01 11.66
C ILE A 305 5.11 12.19 11.33
N ARG A 306 5.08 10.88 11.60
CA ARG A 306 6.22 10.00 11.39
C ARG A 306 5.95 9.03 10.25
N MET A 307 6.99 8.58 9.56
CA MET A 307 6.89 7.61 8.46
C MET A 307 7.98 6.55 8.61
N GLN A 308 7.60 5.27 8.56
CA GLN A 308 8.54 4.15 8.44
C GLN A 308 8.74 3.74 6.97
N ARG A 309 7.67 3.77 6.19
CA ARG A 309 7.68 3.38 4.78
C ARG A 309 6.51 4.04 4.08
N LEU A 310 6.74 4.39 2.83
CA LEU A 310 5.73 4.85 1.89
C LEU A 310 6.00 4.15 0.57
N TYR A 311 4.98 3.49 0.03
CA TYR A 311 5.09 2.63 -1.12
C TYR A 311 3.90 2.85 -2.04
N CYS A 312 4.15 2.90 -3.34
CA CYS A 312 3.13 2.85 -4.35
C CYS A 312 3.64 2.03 -5.53
N GLU A 313 2.83 1.13 -6.05
CA GLU A 313 3.13 0.43 -7.29
C GLU A 313 1.92 0.43 -8.21
N SER A 314 2.16 0.19 -9.50
CA SER A 314 1.15 0.03 -10.53
C SER A 314 1.52 -1.15 -11.41
N ASP A 315 0.51 -1.92 -11.78
CA ASP A 315 0.67 -2.98 -12.77
C ASP A 315 0.83 -2.32 -14.16
N ARG A 316 1.67 -2.93 -15.02
CA ARG A 316 2.04 -2.37 -16.33
C ARG A 316 0.86 -2.24 -17.30
#